data_AF-A0A183U3R6-F1
#
_entry.id   AF-A0A183U3R6-F1
#
_cell.length_a   1.000
_cell.length_b   1.000
_cell.length_c   1.000
_cell.angle_alpha   90.00
_cell.angle_beta   90.00
_cell.angle_gamma   90.00
#
_symmetry.space_group_name_H-M   'P 1'
#
loop_
_entity.id
_entity.type
_entity.pdbx_description
1 polymer ?
#
loop_
_entity_poly.entity_id
_entity_poly.type
_entity_poly.pdbx_seq_one_letter_code
_entity_poly.pdbx_strand_id
1 'polypeptide(L)'
;MSQDNKTTYLGVSQPISILPPDEDDILLTEKLKECLESYGYFETEAEMQLRLEVLGSINSLVKRWVRLVSEAKQMPANEVETVGGKLFTFGSYRLGVHTRGADIDSLCAAPRHVDRSDFFTSFYELLRQDPNTTDLRQVQDAFVPVIKLK
;
A
#
# COMPACT_ATOMS: atom_id res chain seq x y z
N MET A 1 -19.52 -3.73 41.70
CA MET A 1 -19.86 -2.78 40.62
C MET A 1 -18.59 -2.55 39.82
N SER A 2 -18.46 -3.24 38.70
CA SER A 2 -17.33 -3.11 37.77
C SER A 2 -17.40 -1.74 37.09
N GLN A 3 -16.49 -0.84 37.42
CA GLN A 3 -16.36 0.44 36.74
C GLN A 3 -15.87 0.18 35.30
N ASP A 4 -16.69 0.56 34.34
CA ASP A 4 -16.37 0.59 32.91
C ASP A 4 -15.20 1.56 32.69
N ASN A 5 -13.98 1.04 32.63
CA ASN A 5 -12.76 1.82 32.47
C ASN A 5 -12.52 2.11 30.96
N LYS A 6 -13.49 2.75 30.30
CA LYS A 6 -13.36 3.20 28.90
C LYS A 6 -12.63 4.54 28.87
N THR A 7 -11.42 4.58 28.32
CA THR A 7 -10.73 5.83 28.02
C THR A 7 -11.50 6.58 26.93
N THR A 8 -11.81 7.86 27.16
CA THR A 8 -12.46 8.76 26.16
C THR A 8 -11.46 9.34 25.16
N TYR A 9 -10.17 9.08 25.35
CA TYR A 9 -9.07 9.55 24.53
C TYR A 9 -8.32 8.36 23.91
N LEU A 10 -7.71 8.56 22.73
CA LEU A 10 -6.91 7.55 22.06
C LEU A 10 -5.72 7.12 22.93
N GLY A 11 -5.51 5.80 23.06
CA GLY A 11 -4.40 5.22 23.84
C GLY A 11 -4.86 4.44 25.06
N VAL A 12 -3.89 3.94 25.83
CA VAL A 12 -4.12 3.09 27.02
C VAL A 12 -4.15 3.87 28.34
N SER A 13 -3.79 5.17 28.32
CA SER A 13 -3.74 6.04 29.49
C SER A 13 -4.41 7.40 29.19
N GLN A 14 -4.63 8.20 30.24
CA GLN A 14 -5.09 9.57 30.09
C GLN A 14 -4.01 10.44 29.42
N PRO A 15 -4.40 11.50 28.68
CA PRO A 15 -3.46 12.43 28.05
C PRO A 15 -2.67 13.23 29.11
N ILE A 16 -1.44 13.60 28.78
CA ILE A 16 -0.59 14.46 29.62
C ILE A 16 -1.13 15.90 29.62
N SER A 17 -1.58 16.38 28.45
CA SER A 17 -2.19 17.69 28.26
C SER A 17 -3.26 17.61 27.19
N ILE A 18 -4.30 18.43 27.33
CA ILE A 18 -5.36 18.63 26.34
C ILE A 18 -5.40 20.08 25.84
N LEU A 19 -4.36 20.87 26.16
CA LEU A 19 -4.27 22.26 25.72
C LEU A 19 -4.05 22.32 24.21
N PRO A 20 -4.77 23.22 23.49
CA PRO A 20 -4.51 23.48 22.08
C PRO A 20 -3.20 24.26 21.88
N PRO A 21 -2.65 24.30 20.66
CA PRO A 21 -1.51 25.17 20.33
C PRO A 21 -1.88 26.64 20.47
N ASP A 22 -0.90 27.46 20.84
CA ASP A 22 -1.03 28.93 20.83
C ASP A 22 -0.57 29.54 19.49
N GLU A 23 -0.53 30.88 19.42
CA GLU A 23 -0.14 31.60 18.20
C GLU A 23 1.34 31.38 17.83
N ASP A 24 2.22 31.23 18.81
CA ASP A 24 3.65 30.99 18.59
C ASP A 24 3.88 29.56 18.06
N ASP A 25 3.16 28.57 18.59
CA ASP A 25 3.16 27.18 18.10
C ASP A 25 2.75 27.08 16.62
N ILE A 26 1.72 27.82 16.23
CA ILE A 26 1.23 27.87 14.84
C ILE A 26 2.30 28.48 13.93
N LEU A 27 2.92 29.60 14.35
CA LEU A 27 3.98 30.25 13.59
C LEU A 27 5.20 29.33 13.40
N LEU A 28 5.60 28.60 14.45
CA LEU A 28 6.72 27.65 14.37
C LEU A 28 6.39 26.45 13.48
N THR A 29 5.13 26.01 13.44
CA THR A 29 4.67 24.95 12.56
C THR A 29 4.80 25.35 11.08
N GLU A 30 4.45 26.59 10.72
CA GLU A 30 4.62 27.08 9.35
C GLU A 30 6.10 27.17 8.96
N LYS A 31 6.97 27.68 9.83
CA LYS A 31 8.42 27.70 9.60
C LYS A 31 9.02 26.31 9.40
N LEU A 32 8.49 25.30 10.12
CA LEU A 32 8.89 23.91 9.93
C LEU A 32 8.50 23.40 8.54
N LYS A 33 7.28 23.69 8.07
CA LYS A 33 6.82 23.31 6.73
C LYS A 33 7.69 23.93 5.64
N GLU A 34 7.93 25.24 5.71
CA GLU A 34 8.80 25.96 4.76
C GLU A 34 10.20 25.35 4.70
N CYS A 35 10.76 24.98 5.87
CA CYS A 35 12.04 24.30 5.95
C CYS A 35 12.01 22.94 5.22
N LEU A 36 11.02 22.10 5.50
CA LEU A 36 10.87 20.78 4.85
C LEU A 36 10.69 20.89 3.32
N GLU A 37 9.90 21.87 2.87
CA GLU A 37 9.73 22.18 1.44
C GLU A 37 11.06 22.57 0.79
N SER A 38 11.88 23.40 1.47
CA SER A 38 13.19 23.83 0.95
C SER A 38 14.18 22.68 0.76
N TYR A 39 14.03 21.59 1.53
CA TYR A 39 14.81 20.36 1.38
C TYR A 39 14.21 19.38 0.35
N GLY A 40 13.09 19.73 -0.31
CA GLY A 40 12.43 18.86 -1.27
C GLY A 40 11.83 17.60 -0.63
N TYR A 41 11.38 17.71 0.62
CA TYR A 41 10.88 16.57 1.39
C TYR A 41 9.58 15.98 0.80
N PHE A 42 8.69 16.86 0.33
CA PHE A 42 7.38 16.50 -0.22
C PHE A 42 7.47 16.16 -1.71
N GLU A 43 6.66 15.18 -2.13
CA GLU A 43 6.54 14.84 -3.55
C GLU A 43 5.82 15.93 -4.34
N THR A 44 6.17 16.02 -5.62
CA THR A 44 5.44 16.85 -6.57
C THR A 44 4.12 16.18 -6.97
N GLU A 45 3.16 17.00 -7.42
CA GLU A 45 1.87 16.49 -7.92
C GLU A 45 2.05 15.49 -9.06
N ALA A 46 3.03 15.72 -9.94
CA ALA A 46 3.33 14.82 -11.06
C ALA A 46 3.83 13.44 -10.58
N GLU A 47 4.68 13.40 -9.55
CA GLU A 47 5.16 12.16 -8.94
C GLU A 47 4.01 11.42 -8.23
N MET A 48 3.16 12.16 -7.51
CA MET A 48 1.99 11.59 -6.85
C MET A 48 1.02 10.95 -7.86
N GLN A 49 0.74 11.66 -8.96
CA GLN A 49 -0.12 11.17 -10.04
C GLN A 49 0.45 9.93 -10.71
N LEU A 50 1.77 9.91 -11.00
CA LEU A 50 2.43 8.73 -11.54
C LEU A 50 2.30 7.51 -10.62
N ARG A 51 2.47 7.68 -9.30
CA ARG A 51 2.27 6.59 -8.33
C ARG A 51 0.84 6.05 -8.34
N LEU A 52 -0.15 6.93 -8.44
CA LEU A 52 -1.56 6.52 -8.53
C LEU A 52 -1.84 5.71 -9.80
N GLU A 53 -1.27 6.12 -10.93
CA GLU A 53 -1.39 5.40 -12.21
C GLU A 53 -0.76 4.01 -12.13
N VAL A 54 0.45 3.90 -11.59
CA VAL A 54 1.15 2.62 -11.37
C VAL A 54 0.33 1.71 -10.45
N LEU A 55 -0.18 2.22 -9.34
CA LEU A 55 -1.05 1.44 -8.43
C LEU A 55 -2.34 0.97 -9.10
N GLY A 56 -2.94 1.83 -9.93
CA GLY A 56 -4.12 1.48 -10.73
C GLY A 56 -3.83 0.35 -11.73
N SER A 57 -2.68 0.42 -12.40
CA SER A 57 -2.21 -0.61 -13.33
C SER A 57 -1.99 -1.95 -12.62
N ILE A 58 -1.19 -1.96 -11.54
CA ILE A 58 -0.90 -3.18 -10.76
C ILE A 58 -2.18 -3.78 -10.19
N ASN A 59 -3.11 -2.97 -9.68
CA ASN A 59 -4.39 -3.48 -9.17
C ASN A 59 -5.23 -4.13 -10.28
N SER A 60 -5.16 -3.62 -11.51
CA SER A 60 -5.81 -4.21 -12.67
C SER A 60 -5.15 -5.55 -13.05
N LEU A 61 -3.81 -5.62 -13.01
CA LEU A 61 -3.07 -6.87 -13.20
C LEU A 61 -3.41 -7.91 -12.13
N VAL A 62 -3.55 -7.51 -10.86
CA VAL A 62 -3.95 -8.42 -9.77
C VAL A 62 -5.33 -9.02 -10.05
N LYS A 63 -6.34 -8.21 -10.42
CA LYS A 63 -7.68 -8.70 -10.73
C LYS A 63 -7.67 -9.65 -11.93
N ARG A 64 -6.93 -9.29 -12.99
CA ARG A 64 -6.76 -10.13 -14.17
C ARG A 64 -6.08 -11.47 -13.81
N TRP A 65 -5.03 -11.42 -13.01
CA TRP A 65 -4.30 -12.60 -12.56
C TRP A 65 -5.20 -13.54 -11.75
N VAL A 66 -5.93 -13.01 -10.76
CA VAL A 66 -6.87 -13.82 -9.95
C VAL A 66 -7.92 -14.48 -10.84
N ARG A 67 -8.46 -13.76 -11.83
CA ARG A 67 -9.38 -14.33 -12.83
C ARG A 67 -8.74 -15.49 -13.60
N LEU A 68 -7.53 -15.30 -14.14
CA LEU A 68 -6.80 -16.33 -14.90
C LEU A 68 -6.51 -17.58 -14.07
N VAL A 69 -6.10 -17.42 -12.80
CA VAL A 69 -5.89 -18.55 -11.88
C VAL A 69 -7.21 -19.28 -11.61
N SER A 70 -8.32 -18.55 -11.45
CA SER A 70 -9.65 -19.13 -11.23
C SER A 70 -10.12 -19.96 -12.43
N GLU A 71 -9.91 -19.45 -13.64
CA GLU A 71 -10.20 -20.16 -14.90
C GLU A 71 -9.32 -21.42 -15.05
N ALA A 72 -8.02 -21.33 -14.76
CA ALA A 72 -7.10 -22.46 -14.80
C ALA A 72 -7.46 -23.57 -13.80
N LYS A 73 -8.04 -23.19 -12.65
CA LYS A 73 -8.58 -24.13 -11.64
C LYS A 73 -10.00 -24.61 -11.96
N GLN A 74 -10.50 -24.36 -13.17
CA GLN A 74 -11.80 -24.83 -13.69
C GLN A 74 -13.00 -24.40 -12.83
N MET A 75 -12.93 -23.21 -12.22
CA MET A 75 -14.06 -22.66 -11.47
C MET A 75 -15.23 -22.32 -12.42
N PRO A 76 -16.48 -22.39 -11.94
CA PRO A 76 -17.65 -21.99 -12.72
C PRO A 76 -17.55 -20.54 -13.22
N ALA A 77 -17.91 -20.29 -14.47
CA ALA A 77 -17.76 -18.97 -15.11
C ALA A 77 -18.48 -17.85 -14.34
N ASN A 78 -19.64 -18.13 -13.74
CA ASN A 78 -20.37 -17.18 -12.90
C ASN A 78 -19.61 -16.81 -11.63
N GLU A 79 -18.80 -17.72 -11.07
CA GLU A 79 -17.95 -17.43 -9.91
C GLU A 79 -16.71 -16.63 -10.31
N VAL A 80 -16.08 -16.99 -11.44
CA VAL A 80 -14.89 -16.30 -11.99
C VAL A 80 -15.11 -14.80 -12.19
N GLU A 81 -16.32 -14.36 -12.56
CA GLU A 81 -16.60 -12.93 -12.72
C GLU A 81 -16.67 -12.18 -11.37
N THR A 82 -16.77 -12.89 -10.25
CA THR A 82 -16.98 -12.31 -8.90
C THR A 82 -15.85 -12.57 -7.90
N VAL A 83 -14.83 -13.36 -8.26
CA VAL A 83 -13.69 -13.70 -7.37
C VAL A 83 -12.89 -12.47 -6.88
N GLY A 84 -12.85 -11.40 -7.67
CA GLY A 84 -12.22 -10.14 -7.29
C GLY A 84 -10.69 -10.17 -7.31
N GLY A 85 -10.07 -9.91 -6.16
CA GLY A 85 -8.65 -9.57 -6.02
C GLY A 85 -8.44 -8.06 -5.83
N LYS A 86 -7.52 -7.68 -4.94
CA LYS A 86 -7.27 -6.28 -4.61
C LYS A 86 -5.86 -6.01 -4.15
N LEU A 87 -5.31 -4.89 -4.61
CA LEU A 87 -4.07 -4.32 -4.11
C LEU A 87 -4.37 -3.36 -2.95
N PHE A 88 -3.60 -3.49 -1.87
CA PHE A 88 -3.63 -2.58 -0.73
C PHE A 88 -2.25 -1.97 -0.54
N THR A 89 -2.19 -0.68 -0.22
CA THR A 89 -0.94 -0.05 0.20
C THR A 89 -0.83 -0.02 1.71
N PHE A 90 0.38 -0.13 2.22
CA PHE A 90 0.73 0.08 3.62
C PHE A 90 2.02 0.90 3.72
N GLY A 91 2.60 1.01 4.93
CA GLY A 91 3.84 1.74 5.12
C GLY A 91 3.70 3.27 4.97
N SER A 92 4.82 3.93 4.73
CA SER A 92 4.92 5.40 4.69
C SER A 92 4.01 6.02 3.63
N TYR A 93 3.91 5.40 2.45
CA TYR A 93 3.04 5.86 1.36
C TYR A 93 1.58 5.88 1.79
N ARG A 94 1.10 4.82 2.45
CA ARG A 94 -0.28 4.76 2.92
C ARG A 94 -0.59 5.80 4.00
N LEU A 95 0.41 6.17 4.80
CA LEU A 95 0.30 7.17 5.86
C LEU A 95 0.43 8.61 5.34
N GLY A 96 0.81 8.82 4.08
CA GLY A 96 0.99 10.15 3.49
C GLY A 96 2.23 10.89 4.01
N VAL A 97 3.23 10.15 4.51
CA VAL A 97 4.47 10.71 5.08
C VAL A 97 5.72 10.19 4.35
N HIS A 98 5.54 9.57 3.19
CA HIS A 98 6.65 9.15 2.35
C HIS A 98 7.39 10.36 1.78
N THR A 99 8.71 10.23 1.67
CA THR A 99 9.55 11.24 1.03
C THR A 99 9.65 10.97 -0.47
N ARG A 100 10.13 11.96 -1.19
CA ARG A 100 10.50 11.81 -2.59
C ARG A 100 11.44 10.62 -2.80
N GLY A 101 11.13 9.79 -3.79
CA GLY A 101 11.91 8.59 -4.12
C GLY A 101 11.71 7.39 -3.19
N ALA A 102 10.83 7.47 -2.19
CA ALA A 102 10.50 6.31 -1.35
C ALA A 102 9.76 5.22 -2.15
N ASP A 103 9.94 3.97 -1.75
CA ASP A 103 9.22 2.82 -2.34
C ASP A 103 7.72 2.84 -1.96
N ILE A 104 6.90 2.08 -2.70
CA ILE A 104 5.49 1.82 -2.33
C ILE A 104 5.35 0.39 -1.83
N ASP A 105 5.08 0.25 -0.54
CA ASP A 105 4.75 -1.03 0.05
C ASP A 105 3.31 -1.42 -0.28
N SER A 106 3.16 -2.54 -1.01
CA SER A 106 1.87 -3.04 -1.47
C SER A 106 1.65 -4.52 -1.13
N LEU A 107 0.42 -4.85 -0.75
CA LEU A 107 -0.06 -6.19 -0.43
C LEU A 107 -1.13 -6.59 -1.44
N CYS A 108 -0.94 -7.73 -2.09
CA CYS A 108 -1.98 -8.35 -2.91
C CYS A 108 -2.85 -9.27 -2.04
N ALA A 109 -4.15 -8.98 -1.97
CA ALA A 109 -5.14 -9.85 -1.36
C ALA A 109 -5.89 -10.62 -2.44
N ALA A 110 -5.82 -11.95 -2.37
CA ALA A 110 -6.46 -12.86 -3.31
C ALA A 110 -7.35 -13.88 -2.55
N PRO A 111 -8.34 -14.49 -3.23
CA PRO A 111 -9.20 -15.51 -2.63
C PRO A 111 -8.44 -16.79 -2.26
N ARG A 112 -9.08 -17.63 -1.45
CA ARG A 112 -8.48 -18.84 -0.86
C ARG A 112 -7.87 -19.81 -1.87
N HIS A 113 -8.43 -19.93 -3.08
CA HIS A 113 -7.94 -20.85 -4.11
C HIS A 113 -6.71 -20.35 -4.85
N VAL A 114 -6.23 -19.12 -4.59
CA VAL A 114 -5.00 -18.60 -5.18
C VAL A 114 -3.85 -18.86 -4.22
N ASP A 115 -2.91 -19.70 -4.65
CA ASP A 115 -1.80 -20.13 -3.80
C ASP A 115 -0.63 -19.15 -3.87
N ARG A 116 0.24 -19.20 -2.86
CA ARG A 116 1.48 -18.40 -2.86
C ARG A 116 2.39 -18.78 -4.03
N SER A 117 2.37 -20.04 -4.46
CA SER A 117 3.09 -20.48 -5.67
C SER A 117 2.56 -19.79 -6.91
N ASP A 118 1.25 -19.52 -7.02
CA ASP A 118 0.67 -18.81 -8.16
C ASP A 118 1.20 -17.37 -8.22
N PHE A 119 1.39 -16.72 -7.06
CA PHE A 119 1.94 -15.37 -6.96
C PHE A 119 3.39 -15.31 -7.47
N PHE A 120 4.21 -16.30 -7.14
CA PHE A 120 5.62 -16.35 -7.55
C PHE A 120 5.85 -16.96 -8.94
N THR A 121 4.80 -17.47 -9.59
CA THR A 121 4.89 -18.05 -10.94
C THR A 121 4.04 -17.24 -11.93
N SER A 122 2.73 -17.47 -11.97
CA SER A 122 1.84 -16.86 -12.96
C SER A 122 1.72 -15.34 -12.82
N PHE A 123 1.69 -14.79 -11.60
CA PHE A 123 1.68 -13.32 -11.42
C PHE A 123 3.04 -12.70 -11.76
N TYR A 124 4.14 -13.35 -11.36
CA TYR A 124 5.49 -12.91 -11.73
C TYR A 124 5.66 -12.83 -13.26
N GLU A 125 5.21 -13.86 -13.99
CA GLU A 125 5.26 -13.84 -15.46
C GLU A 125 4.32 -12.79 -16.06
N LEU A 126 3.16 -12.52 -15.44
CA LEU A 126 2.27 -11.44 -15.88
C LEU A 126 2.93 -10.06 -15.73
N LEU A 127 3.61 -9.80 -14.61
CA LEU A 127 4.39 -8.57 -14.40
C LEU A 127 5.53 -8.46 -15.41
N ARG A 128 6.24 -9.57 -15.68
CA ARG A 128 7.34 -9.61 -16.64
C ARG A 128 6.94 -9.26 -18.07
N GLN A 129 5.68 -9.50 -18.43
CA GLN A 129 5.14 -9.17 -19.76
C GLN A 129 4.73 -7.69 -19.89
N ASP A 130 4.60 -6.95 -18.78
CA ASP A 130 4.30 -5.52 -18.83
C ASP A 130 5.56 -4.75 -19.27
N PRO A 131 5.51 -4.00 -20.39
CA PRO A 131 6.68 -3.27 -20.91
C PRO A 131 7.19 -2.17 -19.97
N ASN A 132 6.39 -1.73 -19.00
CA ASN A 132 6.79 -0.73 -18.00
C ASN A 132 7.48 -1.35 -16.79
N THR A 133 7.50 -2.68 -16.66
CA THR A 133 8.14 -3.36 -15.53
C THR A 133 9.62 -3.55 -15.79
N THR A 134 10.44 -3.04 -14.88
CA THR A 134 11.90 -3.17 -14.87
C THR A 134 12.38 -3.71 -13.53
N ASP A 135 13.65 -4.13 -13.45
CA ASP A 135 14.30 -4.64 -12.22
C ASP A 135 13.50 -5.72 -11.46
N LEU A 136 12.69 -6.51 -12.18
CA LEU A 136 11.80 -7.51 -11.61
C LEU A 136 12.61 -8.66 -10.98
N ARG A 137 12.34 -8.93 -9.70
CA ARG A 137 12.96 -10.02 -8.95
C ARG A 137 12.02 -10.52 -7.85
N GLN A 138 12.16 -11.79 -7.49
CA GLN A 138 11.38 -12.42 -6.43
C GLN A 138 12.29 -12.94 -5.32
N VAL A 139 11.81 -12.82 -4.06
CA VAL A 139 12.50 -13.32 -2.87
C VAL A 139 11.52 -14.18 -2.09
N GLN A 140 11.59 -15.50 -2.30
CA GLN A 140 10.64 -16.45 -1.72
C GLN A 140 11.00 -16.88 -0.29
N ASP A 141 12.29 -16.85 0.07
CA ASP A 141 12.81 -17.37 1.35
C ASP A 141 12.92 -16.30 2.44
N ALA A 142 12.36 -15.10 2.22
CA ALA A 142 12.30 -14.06 3.24
C ALA A 142 11.24 -14.36 4.31
N PHE A 143 11.34 -13.69 5.46
CA PHE A 143 10.31 -13.79 6.51
C PHE A 143 8.92 -13.38 5.99
N VAL A 144 8.86 -12.32 5.17
CA VAL A 144 7.70 -11.96 4.35
C VAL A 144 8.12 -12.03 2.88
N PRO A 145 7.76 -13.10 2.17
CA PRO A 145 8.15 -13.26 0.77
C PRO A 145 7.53 -12.20 -0.15
N VAL A 146 8.31 -11.75 -1.13
CA VAL A 146 8.00 -10.52 -1.87
C VAL A 146 8.50 -10.57 -3.32
N ILE A 147 7.79 -9.89 -4.22
CA ILE A 147 8.26 -9.52 -5.55
C ILE A 147 8.64 -8.03 -5.52
N LYS A 148 9.83 -7.70 -6.01
CA LYS A 148 10.32 -6.33 -6.16
C LYS A 148 10.43 -5.99 -7.63
N LEU A 149 10.06 -4.77 -8.00
CA LEU A 149 10.10 -4.25 -9.37
C LEU A 149 10.31 -2.73 -9.34
N LYS A 150 10.62 -2.16 -10.49
CA LYS A 150 10.60 -0.71 -10.75
C LYS A 150 9.75 -0.40 -11.97
#